data_AF-A0A2P2DWH0-F1
#
_entry.id   AF-A0A2P2DWH0-F1
#
_cell.length_a   1.000
_cell.length_b   1.000
_cell.length_c   1.000
_cell.angle_alpha   90.00
_cell.angle_beta   90.00
_cell.angle_gamma   90.00
#
_symmetry.space_group_name_H-M   'P 1'
#
loop_
_entity.id
_entity.type
_entity.pdbx_description
1 polymer ?
#
loop_
_entity_poly.entity_id
_entity_poly.type
_entity_poly.pdbx_seq_one_letter_code
_entity_poly.pdbx_strand_id
1 'polypeptide(L)'
;MKITSNGIEFQDFPEFKRFVLDYELLGSVALSEPIVDKSGGILLKEKVAIKESLINKLETMDGKFIPSFKLAMSKDLMKMLKTVLAKAVLKRIEDKSNEFIKHLYEKNPEKIASLKGIIQNSFYTKSLALSFFRILLNEKEFFNHLADMGLLSLGAVIQKNYHFKMVNRYSFLAGMCADISTSREYLYRKSLLGQTLTQTTSLSLEITRKFALPDEITSAINGHPITNFEIPNATLIEINVSDLKNHPLNQELLNGTPMEDESTDEEEEATEYSEETAGVVLAALKIARFIMENLKVSVDKEQVSEKLLVMFTYNAEKGTFRKDIADPMINRFTEFDLAIKKIRVIAEIENKCKFPPAAWAYPKPKAAQVLCKDKNYQCPYIVNGWDLKIISAQDPYGYIGTTLGVGTYPKCALEEELQQKVKFD
;
A
#
# COMPACT_ATOMS: atom_id res chain seq x y z
N MET A 1 -5.11 16.02 18.10
CA MET A 1 -5.47 14.62 18.40
C MET A 1 -4.20 13.89 18.75
N LYS A 2 -4.20 13.09 19.81
CA LYS A 2 -3.05 12.31 20.27
C LYS A 2 -3.41 10.83 20.24
N ILE A 3 -2.61 10.03 19.54
CA ILE A 3 -2.74 8.58 19.53
C ILE A 3 -1.70 8.02 20.49
N THR A 4 -2.18 7.34 21.54
CA THR A 4 -1.34 6.69 22.55
C THR A 4 -1.41 5.17 22.36
N SER A 5 -0.60 4.43 23.11
CA SER A 5 -0.70 2.97 23.16
C SER A 5 -2.05 2.48 23.68
N ASN A 6 -2.76 3.31 24.45
CA ASN A 6 -4.02 2.95 25.12
C ASN A 6 -5.27 3.40 24.36
N GLY A 7 -5.13 4.28 23.36
CA GLY A 7 -6.27 4.76 22.57
C GLY A 7 -6.04 6.12 21.92
N ILE A 8 -7.15 6.84 21.72
CA ILE A 8 -7.17 8.14 21.05
C ILE A 8 -7.68 9.20 22.03
N GLU A 9 -6.92 10.28 22.13
CA GLU A 9 -7.16 11.38 23.07
C GLU A 9 -7.24 12.72 22.34
N PHE A 10 -8.13 13.60 22.79
CA PHE A 10 -8.30 14.95 22.27
C PHE A 10 -8.23 15.96 23.42
N GLN A 11 -7.52 17.05 23.18
CA GLN A 11 -7.40 18.16 24.14
C GLN A 11 -8.27 19.36 23.75
N ASP A 12 -9.06 19.22 22.68
CA ASP A 12 -9.99 20.24 22.24
C ASP A 12 -11.31 19.59 21.77
N PHE A 13 -12.41 20.28 22.03
CA PHE A 13 -13.75 19.80 21.70
C PHE A 13 -14.06 19.84 20.18
N PRO A 14 -13.68 20.90 19.43
CA PRO A 14 -13.95 20.94 17.99
C PRO A 14 -13.33 19.78 17.21
N GLU A 15 -12.09 19.39 17.52
CA GLU A 15 -11.40 18.27 16.89
C GLU A 15 -12.03 16.93 17.29
N PHE A 16 -12.38 16.75 18.56
CA PHE A 16 -13.13 15.59 19.03
C PHE A 16 -14.47 15.45 18.30
N LYS A 17 -15.25 16.55 18.23
CA LYS A 17 -16.52 16.60 17.51
C LYS A 17 -16.35 16.23 16.05
N ARG A 18 -15.38 16.85 15.36
CA ARG A 18 -15.07 16.55 13.95
C ARG A 18 -14.71 15.07 13.76
N PHE A 19 -13.85 14.51 14.61
CA PHE A 19 -13.47 13.11 14.52
C PHE A 19 -14.66 12.15 14.65
N VAL A 20 -15.52 12.35 15.65
CA VAL A 20 -16.70 11.50 15.86
C VAL A 20 -17.70 11.61 14.72
N LEU A 21 -17.86 12.80 14.12
CA LEU A 21 -18.76 13.04 13.00
C LEU A 21 -18.21 12.52 11.67
N ASP A 22 -16.97 12.86 11.31
CA ASP A 22 -16.34 12.49 10.04
C ASP A 22 -16.19 10.97 9.88
N TYR A 23 -16.05 10.25 10.99
CA TYR A 23 -15.96 8.79 11.02
C TYR A 23 -17.27 8.09 11.41
N GLU A 24 -18.38 8.82 11.50
CA GLU A 24 -19.73 8.28 11.81
C GLU A 24 -19.78 7.43 13.10
N LEU A 25 -19.07 7.86 14.15
CA LEU A 25 -18.89 7.10 15.38
C LEU A 25 -19.97 7.35 16.45
N LEU A 26 -20.96 8.20 16.16
CA LEU A 26 -22.04 8.52 17.10
C LEU A 26 -22.79 7.25 17.53
N GLY A 27 -22.92 7.07 18.85
CA GLY A 27 -23.55 5.91 19.48
C GLY A 27 -22.65 4.68 19.63
N SER A 28 -21.51 4.64 18.92
CA SER A 28 -20.60 3.49 18.81
C SER A 28 -19.30 3.61 19.61
N VAL A 29 -18.95 4.83 20.02
CA VAL A 29 -17.79 5.09 20.88
C VAL A 29 -18.21 5.66 22.22
N ALA A 30 -17.40 5.38 23.24
CA ALA A 30 -17.59 5.87 24.60
C ALA A 30 -16.30 6.50 25.10
N LEU A 31 -16.42 7.37 26.11
CA LEU A 31 -15.26 7.95 26.79
C LEU A 31 -14.67 6.93 27.77
N SER A 32 -13.35 6.82 27.83
CA SER A 32 -12.65 6.00 28.83
C SER A 32 -12.53 6.69 30.18
N GLU A 33 -12.64 8.01 30.22
CA GLU A 33 -12.58 8.84 31.44
C GLU A 33 -13.77 9.81 31.49
N PRO A 34 -14.18 10.26 32.69
CA PRO A 34 -15.24 11.25 32.84
C PRO A 34 -14.82 12.64 32.34
N ILE A 35 -15.78 13.44 31.89
CA ILE A 35 -15.58 14.87 31.63
C ILE A 35 -15.97 15.64 32.89
N VAL A 36 -15.07 16.49 33.34
CA VAL A 36 -15.23 17.31 34.54
C VAL A 36 -15.34 18.80 34.21
N ASP A 37 -16.06 19.54 35.05
CA ASP A 37 -16.04 21.00 35.03
C ASP A 37 -14.74 21.57 35.62
N LYS A 38 -14.57 22.90 35.56
CA LYS A 38 -13.40 23.59 36.11
C LYS A 38 -13.28 23.51 37.64
N SER A 39 -14.34 23.09 38.32
CA SER A 39 -14.39 22.89 39.78
C SER A 39 -14.19 21.42 40.18
N GLY A 40 -13.99 20.52 39.22
CA GLY A 40 -13.81 19.09 39.45
C GLY A 40 -15.12 18.27 39.53
N GLY A 41 -16.28 18.89 39.28
CA GLY A 41 -17.56 18.22 39.22
C GLY A 41 -17.71 17.36 37.96
N ILE A 42 -18.21 16.13 38.09
CA ILE A 42 -18.42 15.23 36.96
C ILE A 42 -19.62 15.72 36.14
N LEU A 43 -19.38 16.18 34.92
CA LEU A 43 -20.42 16.56 33.96
C LEU A 43 -20.92 15.34 33.17
N LEU A 44 -20.00 14.43 32.84
CA LEU A 44 -20.26 13.19 32.13
C LEU A 44 -19.44 12.06 32.71
N LYS A 45 -20.10 10.94 32.97
CA LYS A 45 -19.42 9.73 33.43
C LYS A 45 -18.64 9.07 32.29
N GLU A 46 -17.62 8.31 32.66
CA GLU A 46 -16.95 7.35 31.78
C GLU A 46 -17.93 6.30 31.23
N LYS A 47 -17.54 5.61 30.15
CA LYS A 47 -18.28 4.54 29.49
C LYS A 47 -19.67 4.94 28.96
N VAL A 48 -19.97 6.23 28.91
CA VAL A 48 -21.18 6.77 28.28
C VAL A 48 -20.95 6.84 26.77
N ALA A 49 -21.86 6.23 26.01
CA ALA A 49 -21.85 6.30 24.56
C ALA A 49 -22.07 7.74 24.07
N ILE A 50 -21.27 8.16 23.09
CA ILE A 50 -21.26 9.52 22.56
C ILE A 50 -22.41 9.66 21.56
N LYS A 51 -23.53 10.27 22.00
CA LYS A 51 -24.72 10.53 21.17
C LYS A 51 -24.72 11.95 20.63
N GLU A 52 -25.53 12.23 19.62
CA GLU A 52 -25.69 13.60 19.09
C GLU A 52 -26.15 14.60 20.16
N SER A 53 -27.08 14.19 21.03
CA SER A 53 -27.52 15.01 22.16
C SER A 53 -26.38 15.35 23.14
N LEU A 54 -25.39 14.47 23.25
CA LEU A 54 -24.20 14.70 24.07
C LEU A 54 -23.30 15.78 23.47
N ILE A 55 -23.05 15.69 22.16
CA ILE A 55 -22.26 16.67 21.41
C ILE A 55 -22.93 18.05 21.49
N ASN A 56 -24.24 18.11 21.26
CA ASN A 56 -24.99 19.37 21.36
C ASN A 56 -24.93 19.95 22.78
N LYS A 57 -25.02 19.11 23.82
CA LYS A 57 -24.87 19.55 25.21
C LYS A 57 -23.48 20.11 25.48
N LEU A 58 -22.42 19.41 25.06
CA LEU A 58 -21.04 19.87 25.21
C LEU A 58 -20.78 21.21 24.48
N GLU A 59 -21.37 21.38 23.30
CA GLU A 59 -21.30 22.62 22.52
C GLU A 59 -21.94 23.81 23.24
N THR A 60 -23.10 23.61 23.89
CA THR A 60 -23.71 24.68 24.72
C THR A 60 -22.93 25.01 26.00
N MET A 61 -22.03 24.11 26.42
CA MET A 61 -21.21 24.25 27.62
C MET A 61 -19.75 24.57 27.29
N ASP A 62 -19.46 25.03 26.07
CA ASP A 62 -18.10 25.33 25.66
C ASP A 62 -17.42 26.32 26.63
N GLY A 63 -16.15 26.05 26.94
CA GLY A 63 -15.38 26.78 27.95
C GLY A 63 -15.74 26.52 29.42
N LYS A 64 -16.74 25.69 29.74
CA LYS A 64 -17.14 25.34 31.13
C LYS A 64 -16.56 24.02 31.65
N PHE A 65 -16.01 23.20 30.78
CA PHE A 65 -15.36 21.93 31.12
C PHE A 65 -13.86 21.95 30.82
N ILE A 66 -13.14 21.00 31.40
CA ILE A 66 -11.72 20.76 31.07
C ILE A 66 -11.69 19.88 29.81
N PRO A 67 -11.17 20.36 28.67
CA PRO A 67 -11.20 19.61 27.42
C PRO A 67 -10.17 18.47 27.46
N SER A 68 -10.64 17.29 27.82
CA SER A 68 -9.89 16.04 27.82
C SER A 68 -10.84 14.92 27.44
N PHE A 69 -10.79 14.51 26.18
CA PHE A 69 -11.65 13.46 25.64
C PHE A 69 -10.80 12.25 25.31
N LYS A 70 -10.87 11.23 26.15
CA LYS A 70 -10.18 9.95 25.90
C LYS A 70 -11.20 8.93 25.46
N LEU A 71 -11.00 8.33 24.29
CA LEU A 71 -11.89 7.31 23.76
C LEU A 71 -11.54 5.93 24.30
N ALA A 72 -12.54 5.18 24.73
CA ALA A 72 -12.41 3.75 24.98
C ALA A 72 -12.28 2.99 23.64
N MET A 73 -11.38 2.01 23.59
CA MET A 73 -11.14 1.15 22.43
C MET A 73 -12.27 0.13 22.24
N SER A 74 -13.41 0.57 21.72
CA SER A 74 -14.56 -0.27 21.39
C SER A 74 -14.35 -1.10 20.11
N LYS A 75 -15.18 -2.14 19.92
CA LYS A 75 -15.18 -2.94 18.67
C LYS A 75 -15.45 -2.07 17.44
N ASP A 76 -16.33 -1.07 17.56
CA ASP A 76 -16.64 -0.15 16.46
C ASP A 76 -15.48 0.81 16.16
N LEU A 77 -14.80 1.33 17.19
CA LEU A 77 -13.59 2.14 16.99
C LEU A 77 -12.50 1.32 16.29
N MET A 78 -12.28 0.07 16.72
CA MET A 78 -11.36 -0.84 16.05
C MET A 78 -11.78 -1.11 14.60
N LYS A 79 -13.05 -1.37 14.33
CA LYS A 79 -13.57 -1.57 12.97
C LYS A 79 -13.34 -0.36 12.09
N MET A 80 -13.53 0.85 12.61
CA MET A 80 -13.23 2.09 11.91
C MET A 80 -11.74 2.19 11.57
N LEU A 81 -10.85 2.00 12.55
CA LEU A 81 -9.40 2.07 12.34
C LEU A 81 -8.95 1.09 11.24
N LYS A 82 -9.38 -0.18 11.34
CA LYS A 82 -9.10 -1.22 10.34
C LYS A 82 -9.60 -0.81 8.95
N THR A 83 -10.79 -0.21 8.86
CA THR A 83 -11.39 0.23 7.59
C THR A 83 -10.61 1.38 6.96
N VAL A 84 -10.22 2.38 7.76
CA VAL A 84 -9.44 3.53 7.27
C VAL A 84 -8.06 3.09 6.78
N LEU A 85 -7.39 2.24 7.55
CA LEU A 85 -6.10 1.67 7.17
C LEU A 85 -6.20 0.84 5.89
N ALA A 86 -7.17 -0.07 5.81
CA ALA A 86 -7.37 -0.88 4.61
C ALA A 86 -7.66 -0.01 3.38
N LYS A 87 -8.47 1.04 3.51
CA LYS A 87 -8.72 1.99 2.42
C LYS A 87 -7.45 2.72 1.99
N ALA A 88 -6.61 3.14 2.93
CA ALA A 88 -5.34 3.79 2.63
C ALA A 88 -4.36 2.87 1.89
N VAL A 89 -4.28 1.60 2.32
CA VAL A 89 -3.46 0.56 1.65
C VAL A 89 -4.00 0.27 0.25
N LEU A 90 -5.30 0.01 0.10
CA LEU A 90 -5.90 -0.30 -1.21
C LEU A 90 -5.70 0.83 -2.22
N LYS A 91 -5.72 2.09 -1.77
CA LYS A 91 -5.43 3.24 -2.62
C LYS A 91 -4.01 3.20 -3.22
N ARG A 92 -3.06 2.51 -2.59
CA ARG A 92 -1.70 2.31 -3.15
C ARG A 92 -1.71 1.46 -4.41
N ILE A 93 -2.66 0.54 -4.56
CA ILE A 93 -2.79 -0.31 -5.76
C ILE A 93 -3.16 0.55 -6.98
N GLU A 94 -3.92 1.62 -6.76
CA GLU A 94 -4.31 2.58 -7.81
C GLU A 94 -3.25 3.68 -8.01
N ASP A 95 -2.20 3.72 -7.17
CA ASP A 95 -1.17 4.74 -7.27
C ASP A 95 -0.21 4.45 -8.43
N LYS A 96 -0.11 5.44 -9.30
CA LYS A 96 0.74 5.48 -10.48
C LYS A 96 2.25 5.53 -10.16
N SER A 97 2.64 5.79 -8.91
CA SER A 97 4.05 5.75 -8.50
C SER A 97 4.65 4.34 -8.57
N ASN A 98 3.83 3.29 -8.51
CA ASN A 98 4.27 1.90 -8.56
C ASN A 98 3.33 1.05 -9.44
N GLU A 99 3.49 1.17 -10.76
CA GLU A 99 2.67 0.46 -11.74
C GLU A 99 2.75 -1.08 -11.62
N PHE A 100 3.83 -1.60 -11.05
CA PHE A 100 3.97 -3.04 -10.85
C PHE A 100 3.02 -3.58 -9.78
N ILE A 101 2.84 -2.85 -8.67
CA ILE A 101 1.84 -3.23 -7.65
C ILE A 101 0.46 -3.30 -8.30
N LYS A 102 0.07 -2.27 -9.07
CA LYS A 102 -1.20 -2.27 -9.80
C LYS A 102 -1.35 -3.53 -10.66
N HIS A 103 -0.32 -3.84 -11.46
CA HIS A 103 -0.31 -5.01 -12.34
C HIS A 103 -0.46 -6.35 -11.57
N LEU A 104 0.17 -6.50 -10.41
CA LEU A 104 0.09 -7.71 -9.58
C LEU A 104 -1.35 -8.04 -9.15
N TYR A 105 -2.18 -7.02 -8.93
CA TYR A 105 -3.53 -7.16 -8.41
C TYR A 105 -4.62 -7.13 -9.50
N GLU A 106 -4.47 -6.35 -10.57
CA GLU A 106 -5.49 -6.21 -11.64
C GLU A 106 -5.84 -7.53 -12.34
N LYS A 107 -4.90 -8.47 -12.43
CA LYS A 107 -5.10 -9.75 -13.13
C LYS A 107 -5.80 -10.82 -12.31
N ASN A 108 -6.21 -10.52 -11.08
CA ASN A 108 -6.83 -11.48 -10.16
C ASN A 108 -8.16 -10.98 -9.57
N PRO A 109 -9.19 -10.64 -10.38
CA PRO A 109 -10.42 -9.98 -9.90
C PRO A 109 -11.17 -10.76 -8.80
N GLU A 110 -11.19 -12.08 -8.87
CA GLU A 110 -11.80 -12.94 -7.84
C GLU A 110 -11.08 -12.85 -6.48
N LYS A 111 -9.76 -12.58 -6.49
CA LYS A 111 -8.95 -12.40 -5.29
C LYS A 111 -8.95 -10.95 -4.79
N ILE A 112 -9.33 -9.97 -5.62
CA ILE A 112 -9.50 -8.56 -5.20
C ILE A 112 -10.66 -8.43 -4.20
N ALA A 113 -11.76 -9.19 -4.39
CA ALA A 113 -12.90 -9.16 -3.47
C ALA A 113 -12.52 -9.63 -2.05
N SER A 114 -11.63 -10.62 -1.92
CA SER A 114 -11.11 -11.09 -0.63
C SER A 114 -9.95 -10.24 -0.09
N LEU A 115 -9.28 -9.45 -0.94
CA LEU A 115 -8.14 -8.61 -0.59
C LEU A 115 -8.45 -7.59 0.51
N LYS A 116 -9.61 -6.92 0.40
CA LYS A 116 -10.05 -5.96 1.43
C LYS A 116 -10.16 -6.63 2.79
N GLY A 117 -10.76 -7.83 2.85
CA GLY A 117 -10.90 -8.60 4.08
C GLY A 117 -9.54 -9.01 4.65
N ILE A 118 -8.63 -9.50 3.80
CA ILE A 118 -7.26 -9.86 4.21
C ILE A 118 -6.56 -8.67 4.84
N ILE A 119 -6.52 -7.52 4.17
CA ILE A 119 -5.82 -6.32 4.65
C ILE A 119 -6.48 -5.77 5.92
N GLN A 120 -7.81 -5.65 5.93
CA GLN A 120 -8.55 -5.13 7.08
C GLN A 120 -8.32 -5.99 8.32
N ASN A 121 -8.32 -7.31 8.16
CA ASN A 121 -8.11 -8.23 9.27
C ASN A 121 -6.64 -8.30 9.70
N SER A 122 -5.66 -7.90 8.89
CA SER A 122 -4.25 -7.81 9.31
C SER A 122 -4.00 -6.86 10.49
N PHE A 123 -4.86 -5.88 10.73
CA PHE A 123 -4.73 -4.94 11.85
C PHE A 123 -5.55 -5.38 13.06
N TYR A 124 -5.31 -6.59 13.56
CA TYR A 124 -6.20 -7.23 14.54
C TYR A 124 -6.02 -6.77 15.97
N THR A 125 -4.79 -6.47 16.38
CA THR A 125 -4.53 -5.96 17.72
C THR A 125 -4.73 -4.46 17.80
N LYS A 126 -5.09 -3.98 19.00
CA LYS A 126 -5.20 -2.52 19.25
C LYS A 126 -3.87 -1.81 18.98
N SER A 127 -2.76 -2.41 19.38
CA SER A 127 -1.42 -1.85 19.19
C SER A 127 -1.06 -1.72 17.71
N LEU A 128 -1.40 -2.72 16.88
CA LEU A 128 -1.22 -2.63 15.42
C LEU A 128 -2.06 -1.51 14.81
N ALA A 129 -3.38 -1.53 15.06
CA ALA A 129 -4.29 -0.57 14.46
C ALA A 129 -3.92 0.88 14.84
N LEU A 130 -3.63 1.15 16.12
CA LEU A 130 -3.25 2.48 16.58
C LEU A 130 -1.89 2.93 16.05
N SER A 131 -0.89 2.04 16.03
CA SER A 131 0.45 2.37 15.53
C SER A 131 0.42 2.73 14.05
N PHE A 132 -0.22 1.92 13.21
CA PHE A 132 -0.31 2.21 11.78
C PHE A 132 -1.23 3.39 11.48
N PHE A 133 -2.32 3.59 12.25
CA PHE A 133 -3.19 4.77 12.09
C PHE A 133 -2.44 6.05 12.41
N ARG A 134 -1.60 6.03 13.43
CA ARG A 134 -0.71 7.14 13.77
C ARG A 134 0.28 7.43 12.65
N ILE A 135 0.96 6.40 12.13
CA ILE A 135 1.92 6.57 11.03
C ILE A 135 1.21 7.14 9.80
N LEU A 136 0.01 6.65 9.47
CA LEU A 136 -0.80 7.17 8.36
C LEU A 136 -1.08 8.68 8.49
N LEU A 137 -1.43 9.13 9.69
CA LEU A 137 -1.79 10.53 9.92
C LEU A 137 -0.59 11.47 10.00
N ASN A 138 0.48 11.04 10.66
CA ASN A 138 1.63 11.90 10.94
C ASN A 138 2.74 11.80 9.87
N GLU A 139 2.88 10.64 9.23
CA GLU A 139 3.97 10.33 8.30
C GLU A 139 3.45 9.54 7.09
N LYS A 140 2.48 10.11 6.37
CA LYS A 140 1.77 9.45 5.25
C LYS A 140 2.69 8.85 4.19
N GLU A 141 3.79 9.52 3.83
CA GLU A 141 4.74 8.99 2.83
C GLU A 141 5.48 7.76 3.35
N PHE A 142 5.80 7.72 4.65
CA PHE A 142 6.38 6.54 5.29
C PHE A 142 5.34 5.41 5.39
N PHE A 143 4.09 5.72 5.74
CA PHE A 143 2.99 4.75 5.67
C PHE A 143 2.86 4.13 4.27
N ASN A 144 2.92 4.95 3.22
CA ASN A 144 2.85 4.47 1.84
C ASN A 144 3.99 3.49 1.52
N HIS A 145 5.21 3.74 2.00
CA HIS A 145 6.34 2.81 1.84
C HIS A 145 6.06 1.47 2.52
N LEU A 146 5.60 1.48 3.78
CA LEU A 146 5.24 0.26 4.50
C LEU A 146 4.11 -0.50 3.80
N ALA A 147 3.10 0.23 3.29
CA ALA A 147 2.01 -0.33 2.51
C ALA A 147 2.48 -0.96 1.20
N ASP A 148 3.41 -0.33 0.47
CA ASP A 148 3.97 -0.88 -0.75
C ASP A 148 4.79 -2.16 -0.46
N MET A 149 5.56 -2.20 0.63
CA MET A 149 6.24 -3.42 1.09
C MET A 149 5.24 -4.54 1.46
N GLY A 150 4.17 -4.21 2.18
CA GLY A 150 3.09 -5.15 2.51
C GLY A 150 2.37 -5.70 1.28
N LEU A 151 2.06 -4.85 0.30
CA LEU A 151 1.41 -5.22 -0.94
C LEU A 151 2.33 -6.03 -1.87
N LEU A 152 3.63 -5.74 -1.93
CA LEU A 152 4.55 -6.57 -2.70
C LEU A 152 4.68 -7.98 -2.08
N SER A 153 4.74 -8.07 -0.76
CA SER A 153 4.83 -9.35 -0.05
C SER A 153 3.55 -10.19 -0.22
N LEU A 154 2.38 -9.58 0.01
CA LEU A 154 1.10 -10.23 -0.26
C LEU A 154 0.94 -10.59 -1.73
N GLY A 155 1.31 -9.65 -2.61
CA GLY A 155 1.29 -9.78 -4.06
C GLY A 155 2.07 -11.00 -4.54
N ALA A 156 3.21 -11.33 -3.92
CA ALA A 156 3.98 -12.52 -4.26
C ALA A 156 3.25 -13.82 -3.92
N VAL A 157 2.59 -13.89 -2.75
CA VAL A 157 1.90 -15.11 -2.30
C VAL A 157 0.60 -15.35 -3.05
N ILE A 158 -0.18 -14.31 -3.33
CA ILE A 158 -1.50 -14.47 -3.97
C ILE A 158 -1.42 -14.95 -5.43
N GLN A 159 -0.23 -14.97 -6.05
CA GLN A 159 -0.07 -15.51 -7.41
C GLN A 159 -0.35 -17.01 -7.46
N LYS A 160 -0.24 -17.71 -6.33
CA LYS A 160 -0.55 -19.13 -6.19
C LYS A 160 -1.57 -19.34 -5.07
N ASN A 161 -2.38 -20.40 -5.15
CA ASN A 161 -3.28 -20.76 -4.06
C ASN A 161 -2.53 -21.62 -3.04
N TYR A 162 -2.05 -21.00 -1.97
CA TYR A 162 -1.50 -21.71 -0.83
C TYR A 162 -2.64 -22.11 0.12
N HIS A 163 -2.72 -23.39 0.46
CA HIS A 163 -3.70 -23.90 1.43
C HIS A 163 -3.23 -23.76 2.89
N PHE A 164 -2.29 -22.84 3.14
CA PHE A 164 -1.74 -22.56 4.46
C PHE A 164 -2.59 -21.50 5.18
N LYS A 165 -2.97 -21.77 6.43
CA LYS A 165 -3.77 -20.86 7.26
C LYS A 165 -3.00 -19.55 7.45
N MET A 166 -3.70 -18.41 7.38
CA MET A 166 -3.16 -17.05 7.59
C MET A 166 -2.02 -16.58 6.67
N VAL A 167 -1.49 -17.39 5.74
CA VAL A 167 -0.30 -17.06 4.95
C VAL A 167 -0.38 -15.71 4.22
N ASN A 168 -1.55 -15.37 3.67
CA ASN A 168 -1.75 -14.09 2.99
C ASN A 168 -1.65 -12.91 3.97
N ARG A 169 -2.33 -13.02 5.10
CA ARG A 169 -2.36 -12.00 6.16
C ARG A 169 -0.97 -11.80 6.78
N TYR A 170 -0.29 -12.90 7.09
CA TYR A 170 1.05 -12.88 7.66
C TYR A 170 2.07 -12.30 6.68
N SER A 171 1.97 -12.64 5.39
CA SER A 171 2.84 -12.06 4.35
C SER A 171 2.65 -10.55 4.21
N PHE A 172 1.40 -10.10 4.20
CA PHE A 172 1.09 -8.66 4.18
C PHE A 172 1.68 -7.94 5.40
N LEU A 173 1.39 -8.45 6.61
CA LEU A 173 1.79 -7.80 7.85
C LEU A 173 3.32 -7.86 8.06
N ALA A 174 3.98 -8.94 7.66
CA ALA A 174 5.45 -9.01 7.65
C ALA A 174 6.07 -7.89 6.79
N GLY A 175 5.50 -7.63 5.61
CA GLY A 175 5.92 -6.52 4.75
C GLY A 175 5.69 -5.14 5.36
N MET A 176 4.51 -4.91 5.94
CA MET A 176 4.19 -3.65 6.65
C MET A 176 5.16 -3.36 7.81
N CYS A 177 5.67 -4.40 8.45
CA CYS A 177 6.48 -4.30 9.67
C CYS A 177 7.99 -4.32 9.41
N ALA A 178 8.46 -4.81 8.26
CA ALA A 178 9.89 -5.02 8.00
C ALA A 178 10.74 -3.74 8.15
N ASP A 179 10.20 -2.61 7.70
CA ASP A 179 10.88 -1.31 7.68
C ASP A 179 10.33 -0.32 8.72
N ILE A 180 9.54 -0.77 9.70
CA ILE A 180 8.81 0.12 10.61
C ILE A 180 9.72 1.07 11.40
N SER A 181 11.00 0.73 11.56
CA SER A 181 11.98 1.55 12.27
C SER A 181 12.63 2.67 11.43
N THR A 182 12.32 2.77 10.13
CA THR A 182 13.14 3.53 9.15
C THR A 182 12.57 4.89 8.73
N SER A 183 11.66 5.46 9.52
CA SER A 183 11.07 6.79 9.26
C SER A 183 12.09 7.92 9.26
N ARG A 184 13.02 7.89 10.22
CA ARG A 184 13.99 8.96 10.48
C ARG A 184 14.75 9.34 9.21
N GLU A 185 14.81 10.64 8.94
CA GLU A 185 15.58 11.22 7.83
C GLU A 185 15.30 10.54 6.47
N TYR A 186 14.07 10.03 6.30
CA TYR A 186 13.64 9.30 5.11
C TYR A 186 14.54 8.11 4.78
N LEU A 187 15.07 7.42 5.80
CA LEU A 187 15.94 6.26 5.65
C LEU A 187 15.29 5.17 4.78
N TYR A 188 13.97 5.00 4.89
CA TYR A 188 13.18 4.10 4.04
C TYR A 188 13.31 4.36 2.53
N ARG A 189 13.69 5.58 2.10
CA ARG A 189 13.92 5.92 0.67
C ARG A 189 15.31 5.53 0.19
N LYS A 190 16.25 5.36 1.10
CA LYS A 190 17.63 4.97 0.80
C LYS A 190 17.71 3.46 0.67
N SER A 191 18.74 2.98 -0.04
CA SER A 191 18.95 1.54 -0.16
C SER A 191 19.39 0.95 1.17
N LEU A 192 18.71 -0.10 1.62
CA LEU A 192 19.02 -0.82 2.86
C LEU A 192 19.63 -2.17 2.51
N LEU A 193 20.96 -2.25 2.61
CA LEU A 193 21.73 -3.44 2.26
C LEU A 193 22.77 -3.76 3.34
N GLY A 194 23.25 -5.00 3.33
CA GLY A 194 24.33 -5.46 4.21
C GLY A 194 24.06 -5.16 5.69
N GLN A 195 25.06 -4.59 6.36
CA GLN A 195 24.99 -4.31 7.80
C GLN A 195 23.86 -3.35 8.18
N THR A 196 23.59 -2.34 7.36
CA THR A 196 22.52 -1.36 7.59
C THR A 196 21.14 -2.02 7.58
N LEU A 197 20.92 -2.96 6.66
CA LEU A 197 19.68 -3.76 6.64
C LEU A 197 19.56 -4.61 7.90
N THR A 198 20.63 -5.29 8.32
CA THR A 198 20.62 -6.09 9.55
C THR A 198 20.32 -5.24 10.79
N GLN A 199 20.92 -4.06 10.90
CA GLN A 199 20.73 -3.13 12.00
C GLN A 199 19.29 -2.57 12.07
N THR A 200 18.75 -2.10 10.95
CA THR A 200 17.35 -1.63 10.88
C THR A 200 16.36 -2.75 11.14
N THR A 201 16.62 -3.96 10.60
CA THR A 201 15.79 -5.15 10.85
C THR A 201 15.76 -5.51 12.33
N SER A 202 16.90 -5.43 13.02
CA SER A 202 16.96 -5.70 14.47
C SER A 202 16.08 -4.75 15.28
N LEU A 203 16.08 -3.45 14.95
CA LEU A 203 15.23 -2.47 15.59
C LEU A 203 13.74 -2.65 15.22
N SER A 204 13.44 -2.93 13.94
CA SER A 204 12.08 -3.30 13.51
C SER A 204 11.57 -4.53 14.27
N LEU A 205 12.43 -5.52 14.52
CA LEU A 205 12.08 -6.70 15.32
C LEU A 205 11.79 -6.34 16.79
N GLU A 206 12.57 -5.44 17.39
CA GLU A 206 12.32 -4.93 18.74
C GLU A 206 10.94 -4.24 18.85
N ILE A 207 10.60 -3.41 17.86
CA ILE A 207 9.30 -2.74 17.76
C ILE A 207 8.17 -3.75 17.59
N THR A 208 8.30 -4.68 16.64
CA THR A 208 7.22 -5.62 16.30
C THR A 208 6.87 -6.59 17.41
N ARG A 209 7.81 -6.89 18.33
CA ARG A 209 7.51 -7.63 19.56
C ARG A 209 6.48 -6.92 20.45
N LYS A 210 6.31 -5.60 20.33
CA LYS A 210 5.28 -4.83 21.04
C LYS A 210 3.88 -5.00 20.45
N PHE A 211 3.77 -5.59 19.26
CA PHE A 211 2.50 -5.80 18.56
C PHE A 211 1.88 -7.18 18.80
N ALA A 212 2.54 -8.05 19.58
CA ALA A 212 2.11 -9.45 19.79
C ALA A 212 1.91 -10.21 18.46
N LEU A 213 2.88 -10.08 17.55
CA LEU A 213 2.84 -10.79 16.26
C LEU A 213 3.12 -12.29 16.43
N PRO A 214 2.46 -13.15 15.65
CA PRO A 214 2.81 -14.55 15.49
C PRO A 214 4.28 -14.78 15.13
N ASP A 215 4.83 -15.90 15.58
CA ASP A 215 6.23 -16.26 15.40
C ASP A 215 6.62 -16.44 13.93
N GLU A 216 5.69 -16.82 13.06
CA GLU A 216 5.92 -16.89 11.61
C GLU A 216 6.26 -15.51 11.03
N ILE A 217 5.63 -14.45 11.54
CA ILE A 217 5.87 -13.08 11.09
C ILE A 217 7.22 -12.58 11.63
N THR A 218 7.48 -12.77 12.92
CA THR A 218 8.74 -12.32 13.53
C THR A 218 9.95 -13.06 12.96
N SER A 219 9.82 -14.36 12.70
CA SER A 219 10.83 -15.18 12.03
C SER A 219 11.09 -14.73 10.59
N ALA A 220 10.03 -14.41 9.84
CA ALA A 220 10.16 -13.87 8.50
C ALA A 220 10.87 -12.51 8.48
N ILE A 221 10.50 -11.59 9.38
CA ILE A 221 11.16 -10.29 9.52
C ILE A 221 12.64 -10.49 9.88
N ASN A 222 12.97 -11.38 10.81
CA ASN A 222 14.35 -11.62 11.18
C ASN A 222 15.19 -12.24 10.05
N GLY A 223 14.58 -13.14 9.24
CA GLY A 223 15.27 -13.89 8.20
C GLY A 223 15.33 -13.23 6.82
N HIS A 224 14.61 -12.12 6.59
CA HIS A 224 14.52 -11.50 5.27
C HIS A 224 15.79 -10.80 4.77
N PRO A 225 16.74 -10.30 5.60
CA PRO A 225 17.99 -9.75 5.09
C PRO A 225 18.77 -10.80 4.30
N ILE A 226 19.04 -10.54 3.02
CA ILE A 226 19.86 -11.43 2.20
C ILE A 226 21.22 -10.77 1.96
N THR A 227 22.28 -11.42 2.43
CA THR A 227 23.66 -10.95 2.32
C THR A 227 24.18 -10.91 0.88
N ASN A 228 23.59 -11.70 -0.01
CA ASN A 228 24.03 -11.87 -1.40
C ASN A 228 23.16 -11.10 -2.41
N PHE A 229 22.33 -10.14 -1.95
CA PHE A 229 21.59 -9.28 -2.87
C PHE A 229 22.54 -8.33 -3.60
N GLU A 230 22.84 -8.64 -4.86
CA GLU A 230 23.51 -7.71 -5.77
C GLU A 230 22.48 -6.71 -6.32
N ILE A 231 22.55 -5.46 -5.86
CA ILE A 231 21.78 -4.36 -6.40
C ILE A 231 22.76 -3.36 -7.02
N PRO A 232 22.91 -3.37 -8.35
CA PRO A 232 23.82 -2.47 -9.05
C PRO A 232 23.48 -1.02 -8.75
N ASN A 233 24.51 -0.22 -8.50
CA ASN A 233 24.43 1.22 -8.20
C ASN A 233 23.77 1.56 -6.86
N ALA A 234 23.54 0.58 -5.97
CA ALA A 234 23.10 0.88 -4.61
C ALA A 234 24.19 1.63 -3.85
N THR A 235 23.82 2.76 -3.25
CA THR A 235 24.72 3.50 -2.36
C THR A 235 24.54 2.97 -0.94
N LEU A 236 25.62 2.42 -0.36
CA LEU A 236 25.62 2.03 1.04
C LEU A 236 25.60 3.27 1.91
N ILE A 237 24.79 3.20 2.96
CA ILE A 237 24.60 4.29 3.91
C ILE A 237 24.93 3.78 5.31
N GLU A 238 25.72 4.55 6.04
CA GLU A 238 25.97 4.28 7.44
C GLU A 238 24.84 4.84 8.30
N ILE A 239 24.44 4.08 9.31
CA ILE A 239 23.42 4.50 10.27
C ILE A 239 23.96 4.44 11.69
N ASN A 240 23.61 5.45 12.47
CA ASN A 240 23.73 5.39 13.92
C ASN A 240 22.44 4.79 14.50
N VAL A 241 22.52 3.53 14.93
CA VAL A 241 21.37 2.77 15.48
C VAL A 241 20.83 3.42 16.76
N SER A 242 21.68 4.02 17.59
CA SER A 242 21.26 4.71 18.81
C SER A 242 20.34 5.89 18.46
N ASP A 243 20.77 6.72 17.51
CA ASP A 243 19.99 7.87 17.07
C ASP A 243 18.69 7.43 16.36
N LEU A 244 18.73 6.34 15.58
CA LEU A 244 17.53 5.76 14.98
C LEU A 244 16.55 5.27 16.05
N LYS A 245 17.05 4.59 17.08
CA LYS A 245 16.24 4.14 18.22
C LYS A 245 15.64 5.30 18.99
N ASN A 246 16.38 6.41 19.15
CA ASN A 246 15.94 7.61 19.85
C ASN A 246 14.99 8.51 19.03
N HIS A 247 14.71 8.18 17.77
CA HIS A 247 13.73 8.91 16.97
C HIS A 247 12.35 8.88 17.66
N PRO A 248 11.61 10.01 17.73
CA PRO A 248 10.35 10.09 18.49
C PRO A 248 9.34 8.98 18.14
N LEU A 249 9.12 8.73 16.84
CA LEU A 249 8.22 7.65 16.40
C LEU A 249 8.68 6.28 16.92
N ASN A 250 9.98 5.97 16.83
CA ASN A 250 10.50 4.67 17.24
C ASN A 250 10.43 4.49 18.76
N GLN A 251 10.74 5.53 19.54
CA GLN A 251 10.57 5.51 21.00
C GLN A 251 9.12 5.22 21.39
N GLU A 252 8.17 5.85 20.71
CA GLU A 252 6.75 5.64 21.01
C GLU A 252 6.27 4.24 20.63
N LEU A 253 6.72 3.70 19.49
CA LEU A 253 6.44 2.33 19.09
C LEU A 253 7.07 1.32 20.08
N LEU A 254 8.27 1.60 20.57
CA LEU A 254 8.97 0.77 21.59
C LEU A 254 8.32 0.85 22.98
N ASN A 255 7.74 2.00 23.31
CA ASN A 255 6.99 2.21 24.55
C ASN A 255 5.58 1.60 24.51
N GLY A 256 5.15 1.08 23.37
CA GLY A 256 3.95 0.26 23.27
C GLY A 256 4.04 -0.95 24.20
N THR A 257 2.96 -1.26 24.88
CA THR A 257 2.79 -2.52 25.60
C THR A 257 2.17 -3.55 24.64
N PRO A 258 2.69 -4.79 24.59
CA PRO A 258 1.93 -5.90 24.06
C PRO A 258 0.74 -6.07 25.00
N MET A 259 -0.39 -5.45 24.65
CA MET A 259 -1.59 -5.59 25.47
C MET A 259 -2.11 -7.02 25.27
N GLU A 260 -2.44 -7.69 26.36
CA GLU A 260 -3.33 -8.84 26.32
C GLU A 260 -4.65 -8.32 25.71
N ASP A 261 -4.85 -8.56 24.42
CA ASP A 261 -6.12 -8.27 23.80
C ASP A 261 -7.14 -9.21 24.46
N GLU A 262 -8.09 -8.64 25.20
CA GLU A 262 -9.39 -9.27 25.37
C GLU A 262 -9.91 -9.50 23.95
N SER A 263 -9.71 -10.73 23.47
CA SER A 263 -9.97 -11.14 22.11
C SER A 263 -11.37 -10.66 21.72
N THR A 264 -11.43 -9.85 20.68
CA THR A 264 -12.71 -9.45 20.11
C THR A 264 -13.30 -10.65 19.38
N ASP A 265 -13.89 -11.62 20.10
CA ASP A 265 -14.81 -12.72 19.69
C ASP A 265 -14.75 -13.30 18.26
N GLU A 266 -13.68 -13.13 17.52
CA GLU A 266 -13.45 -13.64 16.17
C GLU A 266 -12.18 -14.47 16.24
N GLU A 267 -12.33 -15.70 16.74
CA GLU A 267 -11.52 -16.90 16.48
C GLU A 267 -10.09 -16.66 15.92
N GLU A 268 -9.24 -15.99 16.70
CA GLU A 268 -7.81 -16.29 16.63
C GLU A 268 -7.58 -17.46 17.58
N GLU A 269 -7.98 -18.66 17.15
CA GLU A 269 -7.39 -19.88 17.69
C GLU A 269 -5.88 -19.67 17.66
N ALA A 270 -5.23 -19.74 18.82
CA ALA A 270 -3.78 -19.76 18.90
C ALA A 270 -3.29 -20.90 18.01
N THR A 271 -2.88 -20.56 16.80
CA THR A 271 -2.41 -21.55 15.83
C THR A 271 -1.04 -21.99 16.26
N GLU A 272 -0.85 -23.30 16.36
CA GLU A 272 0.48 -23.89 16.48
C GLU A 272 1.38 -23.36 15.35
N TYR A 273 2.62 -23.02 15.70
CA TYR A 273 3.58 -22.46 14.75
C TYR A 273 3.71 -23.36 13.51
N SER A 274 3.52 -22.77 12.33
CA SER A 274 3.61 -23.47 11.06
C SER A 274 4.91 -23.10 10.34
N GLU A 275 5.85 -24.06 10.28
CA GLU A 275 7.11 -23.89 9.55
C GLU A 275 6.88 -23.63 8.04
N GLU A 276 5.86 -24.27 7.45
CA GLU A 276 5.48 -24.07 6.06
C GLU A 276 4.99 -22.63 5.81
N THR A 277 4.15 -22.12 6.71
CA THR A 277 3.64 -20.74 6.66
C THR A 277 4.79 -19.75 6.83
N ALA A 278 5.63 -19.93 7.86
CA ALA A 278 6.82 -19.10 8.09
C ALA A 278 7.75 -19.08 6.86
N GLY A 279 7.99 -20.25 6.25
CA GLY A 279 8.82 -20.38 5.06
C GLY A 279 8.27 -19.63 3.84
N VAL A 280 6.96 -19.65 3.61
CA VAL A 280 6.32 -18.87 2.53
C VAL A 280 6.34 -17.37 2.83
N VAL A 281 5.99 -16.96 4.05
CA VAL A 281 6.00 -15.55 4.48
C VAL A 281 7.40 -14.95 4.34
N LEU A 282 8.43 -15.68 4.77
CA LEU A 282 9.83 -15.27 4.62
C LEU A 282 10.23 -15.10 3.15
N ALA A 283 9.91 -16.07 2.30
CA ALA A 283 10.27 -16.02 0.89
C ALA A 283 9.53 -14.90 0.15
N ALA A 284 8.27 -14.64 0.50
CA ALA A 284 7.51 -13.50 -0.01
C ALA A 284 8.12 -12.15 0.40
N LEU A 285 8.50 -12.01 1.67
CA LEU A 285 9.13 -10.78 2.17
C LEU A 285 10.49 -10.52 1.51
N LYS A 286 11.27 -11.57 1.25
CA LYS A 286 12.53 -11.49 0.49
C LYS A 286 12.32 -10.96 -0.94
N ILE A 287 11.27 -11.43 -1.62
CA ILE A 287 10.89 -10.93 -2.95
C ILE A 287 10.47 -9.46 -2.87
N ALA A 288 9.62 -9.09 -1.90
CA ALA A 288 9.19 -7.71 -1.69
C ALA A 288 10.36 -6.76 -1.48
N ARG A 289 11.30 -7.13 -0.59
CA ARG A 289 12.55 -6.39 -0.36
C ARG A 289 13.33 -6.22 -1.65
N PHE A 290 13.57 -7.30 -2.39
CA PHE A 290 14.34 -7.25 -3.62
C PHE A 290 13.74 -6.26 -4.63
N ILE A 291 12.42 -6.32 -4.83
CA ILE A 291 11.71 -5.43 -5.75
C ILE A 291 11.85 -3.98 -5.28
N MET A 292 11.58 -3.73 -3.99
CA MET A 292 11.62 -2.39 -3.41
C MET A 292 13.02 -1.75 -3.55
N GLU A 293 14.07 -2.49 -3.23
CA GLU A 293 15.43 -1.97 -3.31
C GLU A 293 15.87 -1.72 -4.75
N ASN A 294 15.44 -2.55 -5.72
CA ASN A 294 15.69 -2.29 -7.14
C ASN A 294 14.92 -1.08 -7.66
N LEU A 295 13.70 -0.84 -7.18
CA LEU A 295 12.91 0.35 -7.54
C LEU A 295 13.59 1.64 -7.04
N LYS A 296 14.26 1.62 -5.88
CA LYS A 296 14.98 2.79 -5.34
C LYS A 296 16.19 3.21 -6.17
N VAL A 297 16.93 2.26 -6.75
CA VAL A 297 18.18 2.54 -7.49
C VAL A 297 17.98 2.73 -9.00
N SER A 298 16.76 2.54 -9.50
CA SER A 298 16.50 2.57 -10.94
C SER A 298 16.42 4.01 -11.43
N VAL A 299 17.50 4.45 -12.08
CA VAL A 299 17.66 5.80 -12.64
C VAL A 299 16.79 6.01 -13.87
N ASP A 300 16.68 4.97 -14.71
CA ASP A 300 15.85 4.99 -15.92
C ASP A 300 14.52 4.27 -15.68
N LYS A 301 13.49 5.05 -15.34
CA LYS A 301 12.12 4.55 -15.19
C LYS A 301 11.60 3.86 -16.44
N GLU A 302 12.12 4.21 -17.62
CA GLU A 302 11.67 3.65 -18.88
C GLU A 302 12.00 2.16 -18.92
N GLN A 303 13.17 1.69 -18.48
CA GLN A 303 13.62 0.29 -18.54
C GLN A 303 13.47 -0.52 -17.23
N VAL A 304 12.82 0.03 -16.21
CA VAL A 304 12.66 -0.63 -14.90
C VAL A 304 12.07 -2.05 -15.01
N SER A 305 11.06 -2.24 -15.87
CA SER A 305 10.37 -3.54 -16.02
C SER A 305 11.30 -4.65 -16.48
N GLU A 306 12.09 -4.38 -17.52
CA GLU A 306 13.03 -5.34 -18.12
C GLU A 306 14.18 -5.64 -17.16
N LYS A 307 14.73 -4.61 -16.54
CA LYS A 307 15.80 -4.77 -15.55
C LYS A 307 15.32 -5.61 -14.36
N LEU A 308 14.14 -5.33 -13.82
CA LEU A 308 13.54 -6.11 -12.74
C LEU A 308 13.35 -7.58 -13.15
N LEU A 309 12.79 -7.84 -14.33
CA LEU A 309 12.60 -9.20 -14.84
C LEU A 309 13.93 -9.96 -14.93
N VAL A 310 14.93 -9.40 -15.63
CA VAL A 310 16.22 -10.06 -15.83
C VAL A 310 16.92 -10.33 -14.51
N MET A 311 16.99 -9.31 -13.64
CA MET A 311 17.66 -9.46 -12.35
C MET A 311 16.91 -10.41 -11.41
N PHE A 312 15.58 -10.41 -11.42
CA PHE A 312 14.78 -11.32 -10.61
C PHE A 312 14.98 -12.77 -11.05
N THR A 313 14.87 -13.05 -12.35
CA THR A 313 15.10 -14.39 -12.93
C THR A 313 16.51 -14.88 -12.63
N TYR A 314 17.52 -14.01 -12.78
CA TYR A 314 18.91 -14.36 -12.47
C TYR A 314 19.10 -14.77 -10.99
N ASN A 315 18.50 -14.03 -10.05
CA ASN A 315 18.57 -14.38 -8.63
C ASN A 315 17.74 -15.63 -8.29
N ALA A 316 16.62 -15.85 -8.98
CA ALA A 316 15.83 -17.08 -8.84
C ALA A 316 16.63 -18.32 -9.27
N GLU A 317 17.34 -18.27 -10.41
CA GLU A 317 18.19 -19.35 -10.91
C GLU A 317 19.42 -19.61 -10.02
N LYS A 318 19.95 -18.57 -9.36
CA LYS A 318 20.97 -18.72 -8.31
C LYS A 318 20.45 -19.41 -7.03
N GLY A 319 19.16 -19.67 -6.92
CA GLY A 319 18.53 -20.27 -5.73
C GLY A 319 18.29 -19.28 -4.59
N THR A 320 18.31 -17.96 -4.85
CA THR A 320 18.03 -16.93 -3.83
C THR A 320 16.57 -16.94 -3.39
N PHE A 321 15.66 -17.28 -4.30
CA PHE A 321 14.22 -17.32 -4.04
C PHE A 321 13.69 -18.76 -4.11
N ARG A 322 12.67 -19.04 -3.29
CA ARG A 322 11.94 -20.29 -3.31
C ARG A 322 11.20 -20.41 -4.65
N LYS A 323 11.50 -21.44 -5.44
CA LYS A 323 11.02 -21.57 -6.83
C LYS A 323 9.50 -21.50 -6.97
N ASP A 324 8.76 -22.11 -6.06
CA ASP A 324 7.30 -22.15 -6.13
C ASP A 324 6.61 -20.78 -5.95
N ILE A 325 7.32 -19.77 -5.43
CA ILE A 325 6.88 -18.36 -5.40
C ILE A 325 7.57 -17.57 -6.52
N ALA A 326 8.83 -17.87 -6.83
CA ALA A 326 9.59 -17.17 -7.85
C ALA A 326 9.00 -17.36 -9.26
N ASP A 327 8.62 -18.59 -9.65
CA ASP A 327 8.14 -18.87 -11.02
C ASP A 327 6.84 -18.11 -11.35
N PRO A 328 5.80 -18.10 -10.47
CA PRO A 328 4.63 -17.25 -10.69
C PRO A 328 4.98 -15.75 -10.77
N MET A 329 5.97 -15.29 -10.01
CA MET A 329 6.43 -13.90 -10.04
C MET A 329 7.17 -13.56 -11.33
N ILE A 330 8.00 -14.46 -11.86
CA ILE A 330 8.65 -14.31 -13.17
C ILE A 330 7.59 -14.09 -14.24
N ASN A 331 6.53 -14.91 -14.25
CA ASN A 331 5.42 -14.75 -15.20
C ASN A 331 4.77 -13.36 -15.09
N ARG A 332 4.57 -12.83 -13.87
CA ARG A 332 4.05 -11.47 -13.68
C ARG A 332 5.02 -10.39 -14.13
N PHE A 333 6.32 -10.56 -13.93
CA PHE A 333 7.31 -9.65 -14.49
C PHE A 333 7.32 -9.68 -16.02
N THR A 334 7.19 -10.85 -16.64
CA THR A 334 7.11 -10.99 -18.10
C THR A 334 5.86 -10.31 -18.65
N GLU A 335 4.68 -10.55 -18.05
CA GLU A 335 3.44 -9.88 -18.42
C GLU A 335 3.53 -8.36 -18.27
N PHE A 336 4.15 -7.89 -17.18
CA PHE A 336 4.37 -6.47 -16.93
C PHE A 336 5.31 -5.85 -17.98
N ASP A 337 6.44 -6.50 -18.26
CA ASP A 337 7.40 -6.02 -19.26
C ASP A 337 6.79 -5.94 -20.66
N LEU A 338 6.02 -6.94 -21.07
CA LEU A 338 5.28 -6.93 -22.34
C LEU A 338 4.25 -5.78 -22.39
N ALA A 339 3.54 -5.53 -21.28
CA ALA A 339 2.60 -4.42 -21.20
C ALA A 339 3.32 -3.05 -21.33
N ILE A 340 4.45 -2.88 -20.65
CA ILE A 340 5.26 -1.66 -20.73
C ILE A 340 5.84 -1.47 -22.13
N LYS A 341 6.40 -2.52 -22.75
CA LYS A 341 6.90 -2.49 -24.14
C LYS A 341 5.81 -2.07 -25.12
N LYS A 342 4.60 -2.61 -24.99
CA LYS A 342 3.45 -2.21 -25.81
C LYS A 342 3.10 -0.73 -25.64
N ILE A 343 3.10 -0.23 -24.40
CA ILE A 343 2.85 1.20 -24.10
C ILE A 343 3.94 2.08 -24.72
N ARG A 344 5.23 1.68 -24.63
CA ARG A 344 6.34 2.43 -25.26
C ARG A 344 6.16 2.55 -26.76
N VAL A 345 5.85 1.44 -27.43
CA VAL A 345 5.60 1.43 -28.89
C VAL A 345 4.43 2.36 -29.24
N ILE A 346 3.34 2.34 -28.44
CA ILE A 346 2.22 3.26 -28.64
C ILE A 346 2.66 4.73 -28.49
N ALA A 347 3.40 5.06 -27.43
CA ALA A 347 3.88 6.42 -27.18
C ALA A 347 4.82 6.92 -28.28
N GLU A 348 5.73 6.07 -28.78
CA GLU A 348 6.58 6.37 -29.93
C GLU A 348 5.76 6.74 -31.17
N ILE A 349 4.68 6.01 -31.43
CA ILE A 349 3.80 6.26 -32.57
C ILE A 349 2.99 7.55 -32.35
N GLU A 350 2.42 7.77 -31.17
CA GLU A 350 1.67 9.00 -30.88
C GLU A 350 2.54 10.26 -30.99
N ASN A 351 3.81 10.18 -30.57
CA ASN A 351 4.76 11.29 -30.68
C ASN A 351 5.15 11.65 -32.12
N LYS A 352 4.86 10.80 -33.10
CA LYS A 352 5.00 11.12 -34.53
C LYS A 352 3.86 11.97 -35.07
N CYS A 353 2.84 12.26 -34.27
CA CYS A 353 1.73 13.10 -34.68
C CYS A 353 2.24 14.48 -35.09
N LYS A 354 1.83 14.94 -36.29
CA LYS A 354 2.12 16.31 -36.76
C LYS A 354 1.46 17.38 -35.90
N PHE A 355 0.40 17.03 -35.18
CA PHE A 355 -0.36 17.92 -34.30
C PHE A 355 -0.42 17.30 -32.89
N PRO A 356 0.69 17.19 -32.14
CA PRO A 356 0.64 16.64 -30.79
C PRO A 356 -0.31 17.45 -29.90
N PRO A 357 -1.11 16.83 -29.01
CA PRO A 357 -1.23 15.40 -28.71
C PRO A 357 -2.44 14.74 -29.41
N ALA A 358 -2.71 15.04 -30.68
CA ALA A 358 -3.95 14.66 -31.35
C ALA A 358 -4.04 13.17 -31.73
N ALA A 359 -2.91 12.48 -31.94
CA ALA A 359 -2.90 11.03 -32.14
C ALA A 359 -3.29 10.32 -30.84
N TRP A 360 -4.17 9.32 -30.92
CA TRP A 360 -4.72 8.63 -29.76
C TRP A 360 -4.92 7.15 -30.05
N ALA A 361 -4.23 6.28 -29.31
CA ALA A 361 -4.29 4.84 -29.47
C ALA A 361 -5.53 4.25 -28.77
N TYR A 362 -6.54 3.97 -29.58
CA TYR A 362 -7.80 3.38 -29.18
C TYR A 362 -7.70 1.88 -28.86
N PRO A 363 -8.15 1.44 -27.67
CA PRO A 363 -8.11 0.05 -27.29
C PRO A 363 -9.21 -0.79 -27.96
N LYS A 364 -8.82 -1.70 -28.84
CA LYS A 364 -9.65 -2.85 -29.24
C LYS A 364 -9.04 -4.17 -28.75
N PRO A 365 -9.88 -5.19 -28.45
CA PRO A 365 -9.43 -6.47 -27.90
C PRO A 365 -8.32 -7.19 -28.67
N LYS A 366 -8.18 -6.94 -29.99
CA LYS A 366 -7.20 -7.63 -30.86
C LYS A 366 -6.09 -6.75 -31.43
N ALA A 367 -6.33 -5.45 -31.61
CA ALA A 367 -5.36 -4.54 -32.21
C ALA A 367 -5.67 -3.10 -31.78
N ALA A 368 -4.69 -2.38 -31.25
CA ALA A 368 -4.83 -0.95 -31.01
C ALA A 368 -5.02 -0.22 -32.35
N GLN A 369 -5.91 0.78 -32.38
CA GLN A 369 -6.12 1.63 -33.55
C GLN A 369 -5.67 3.05 -33.24
N VAL A 370 -5.12 3.78 -34.19
CA VAL A 370 -4.70 5.18 -33.95
C VAL A 370 -5.75 6.11 -34.54
N LEU A 371 -6.31 6.99 -33.72
CA LEU A 371 -7.33 7.97 -34.09
C LEU A 371 -6.78 9.39 -33.94
N CYS A 372 -7.44 10.37 -34.56
CA CYS A 372 -7.21 11.79 -34.26
C CYS A 372 -8.29 12.33 -33.32
N LYS A 373 -7.95 12.50 -32.03
CA LYS A 373 -8.91 12.93 -30.99
C LYS A 373 -9.44 14.36 -31.22
N ASP A 374 -8.59 15.24 -31.76
CA ASP A 374 -8.92 16.64 -32.02
C ASP A 374 -9.59 16.86 -33.38
N LYS A 375 -9.82 15.76 -34.15
CA LYS A 375 -10.52 15.78 -35.43
C LYS A 375 -9.90 16.74 -36.45
N ASN A 376 -8.56 16.77 -36.50
CA ASN A 376 -7.80 17.58 -37.46
C ASN A 376 -7.91 16.97 -38.87
N TYR A 377 -9.07 17.10 -39.53
CA TYR A 377 -9.33 16.55 -40.87
C TYR A 377 -8.39 17.08 -41.97
N GLN A 378 -7.71 18.20 -41.70
CA GLN A 378 -6.68 18.76 -42.60
C GLN A 378 -5.31 18.07 -42.45
N CYS A 379 -5.15 17.14 -41.50
CA CYS A 379 -3.91 16.43 -41.29
C CYS A 379 -3.65 15.41 -42.42
N PRO A 380 -2.44 15.39 -43.02
CA PRO A 380 -2.12 14.49 -44.13
C PRO A 380 -2.11 13.00 -43.72
N TYR A 381 -2.06 12.71 -42.42
CA TYR A 381 -2.12 11.35 -41.89
C TYR A 381 -3.56 10.87 -41.63
N ILE A 382 -4.59 11.63 -41.97
CA ILE A 382 -5.98 11.17 -41.84
C ILE A 382 -6.32 10.20 -42.96
N VAL A 383 -6.89 9.05 -42.60
CA VAL A 383 -7.42 8.07 -43.54
C VAL A 383 -8.87 8.43 -43.86
N ASN A 384 -9.09 9.07 -45.01
CA ASN A 384 -10.41 9.53 -45.43
C ASN A 384 -11.42 8.38 -45.57
N GLY A 385 -12.64 8.59 -45.08
CA GLY A 385 -13.75 7.63 -45.18
C GLY A 385 -13.76 6.53 -44.11
N TRP A 386 -12.79 6.53 -43.20
CA TRP A 386 -12.68 5.55 -42.12
C TRP A 386 -12.75 6.23 -40.76
N ASP A 387 -13.97 6.56 -40.34
CA ASP A 387 -14.20 7.14 -39.02
C ASP A 387 -14.64 6.06 -38.02
N LEU A 388 -14.09 6.10 -36.81
CA LEU A 388 -14.50 5.24 -35.72
C LEU A 388 -15.56 5.94 -34.85
N LYS A 389 -16.69 5.28 -34.64
CA LYS A 389 -17.74 5.75 -33.73
C LYS A 389 -17.51 5.18 -32.32
N ILE A 390 -17.23 6.07 -31.39
CA ILE A 390 -17.05 5.80 -29.96
C ILE A 390 -18.41 5.99 -29.29
N ILE A 391 -18.96 4.93 -28.70
CA ILE A 391 -20.32 4.90 -28.11
C ILE A 391 -20.34 5.09 -26.59
N SER A 392 -19.20 4.93 -25.93
CA SER A 392 -18.99 5.21 -24.51
C SER A 392 -17.61 5.84 -24.34
N ALA A 393 -17.42 6.65 -23.31
CA ALA A 393 -16.09 7.18 -23.01
C ALA A 393 -15.09 6.02 -22.80
N GLN A 394 -13.89 6.14 -23.36
CA GLN A 394 -12.87 5.11 -23.28
C GLN A 394 -11.56 5.67 -22.73
N ASP A 395 -10.99 4.94 -21.77
CA ASP A 395 -9.68 5.23 -21.21
C ASP A 395 -8.58 4.75 -22.17
N PRO A 396 -7.42 5.45 -22.22
CA PRO A 396 -6.31 5.07 -23.09
C PRO A 396 -5.65 3.76 -22.67
N TYR A 397 -4.88 3.14 -23.57
CA TYR A 397 -4.04 1.96 -23.29
C TYR A 397 -2.90 2.21 -22.26
N GLY A 398 -2.59 3.47 -21.88
CA GLY A 398 -1.43 3.84 -21.03
C GLY A 398 -1.42 5.30 -20.51
N TYR A 399 -0.32 5.69 -19.84
CA TYR A 399 -0.18 6.87 -18.94
C TYR A 399 -0.39 8.27 -19.56
N ILE A 400 -0.54 8.39 -20.88
CA ILE A 400 -0.67 9.68 -21.57
C ILE A 400 -2.06 9.79 -22.20
N GLY A 401 -2.87 10.72 -21.69
CA GLY A 401 -4.02 11.25 -22.43
C GLY A 401 -5.37 11.20 -21.74
N THR A 402 -6.14 12.26 -21.98
CA THR A 402 -7.54 12.46 -21.64
C THR A 402 -8.42 11.34 -22.21
N THR A 403 -9.40 10.90 -21.43
CA THR A 403 -10.46 9.96 -21.86
C THR A 403 -11.07 10.42 -23.19
N LEU A 404 -11.18 9.52 -24.16
CA LEU A 404 -11.82 9.83 -25.43
C LEU A 404 -13.34 9.84 -25.24
N GLY A 405 -13.97 10.98 -25.50
CA GLY A 405 -15.42 11.13 -25.38
C GLY A 405 -16.21 10.34 -26.41
N VAL A 406 -17.54 10.30 -26.22
CA VAL A 406 -18.47 9.76 -27.22
C VAL A 406 -18.43 10.63 -28.47
N GLY A 407 -18.30 10.01 -29.64
CA GLY A 407 -18.23 10.75 -30.89
C GLY A 407 -17.64 9.96 -32.05
N THR A 408 -17.55 10.63 -33.19
CA THR A 408 -16.93 10.12 -34.41
C THR A 408 -15.55 10.72 -34.55
N TYR A 409 -14.53 9.87 -34.71
CA TYR A 409 -13.13 10.27 -34.78
C TYR A 409 -12.47 9.67 -36.02
N PRO A 410 -11.73 10.46 -36.81
CA PRO A 410 -11.10 9.94 -38.02
C PRO A 410 -9.89 9.06 -37.67
N LYS A 411 -9.73 7.99 -38.44
CA LYS A 411 -8.59 7.09 -38.35
C LYS A 411 -7.30 7.77 -38.82
N CYS A 412 -6.19 7.44 -38.16
CA CYS A 412 -4.86 7.93 -38.47
C CYS A 412 -4.03 6.83 -39.16
N ALA A 413 -3.29 7.20 -40.20
CA ALA A 413 -2.38 6.32 -40.95
C ALA A 413 -1.22 5.80 -40.09
N LEU A 414 -0.91 6.46 -38.97
CA LEU A 414 0.04 5.98 -37.97
C LEU A 414 -0.35 4.60 -37.39
N GLU A 415 -1.61 4.17 -37.54
CA GLU A 415 -2.02 2.80 -37.21
C GLU A 415 -1.25 1.73 -37.99
N GLU A 416 -0.90 1.95 -39.26
CA GLU A 416 -0.19 0.96 -40.06
C GLU A 416 1.21 0.68 -39.48
N GLU A 417 1.88 1.73 -39.03
CA GLU A 417 3.18 1.60 -38.37
C GLU A 417 3.05 0.92 -37.00
N LEU A 418 2.00 1.24 -36.24
CA LEU A 418 1.70 0.55 -34.97
C LEU A 418 1.46 -0.95 -35.20
N GLN A 419 0.70 -1.32 -36.23
CA GLN A 419 0.44 -2.72 -36.58
C GLN A 419 1.72 -3.47 -37.02
N GLN A 420 2.64 -2.79 -37.69
CA GLN A 420 3.94 -3.39 -38.04
C GLN A 420 4.81 -3.63 -36.81
N LYS A 421 4.85 -2.68 -35.87
CA LYS A 421 5.67 -2.78 -34.64
C LYS A 421 5.08 -3.71 -33.57
N VAL A 422 3.75 -3.88 -33.52
CA VAL A 422 3.05 -4.67 -32.49
C VAL A 422 2.79 -6.13 -32.94
N LYS A 423 3.35 -6.58 -34.07
CA LYS A 423 3.49 -8.02 -34.38
C LYS A 423 4.48 -8.67 -33.40
N PHE A 424 4.06 -8.83 -32.16
CA PHE A 424 4.71 -9.63 -31.14
C PHE A 424 3.90 -10.92 -31.03
N ASP A 425 4.52 -12.03 -31.45
CA ASP A 425 4.01 -13.39 -31.26
C ASP A 425 3.99 -13.76 -29.77
#